data_AF-A0A959FDT3-F1
#
_entry.id   AF-A0A959FDT3-F1
#
_cell.length_a   1.000
_cell.length_b   1.000
_cell.length_c   1.000
_cell.angle_alpha   90.00
_cell.angle_beta   90.00
_cell.angle_gamma   90.00
#
_symmetry.space_group_name_H-M   'P 1'
#
loop_
_entity.id
_entity.type
_entity.pdbx_description
1 polymer ?
#
loop_
_entity_poly.entity_id
_entity_poly.type
_entity_poly.pdbx_seq_one_letter_code
_entity_poly.pdbx_strand_id
1 'polypeptide(L)'
;TDVVEQREHYDAVSFGGWSLDLHPADGVYSDQPGCNQWHAKGVYQIPYRCYYSKDIHNLFLAGRIISASHVAFGSSRVMGTCAHGAQAVAMAAVLATQNGWLPRDLSDPKHIRLLQQTLNRRGQSIPRLPHSDTANLMNDAAISADSELVLHEIPFDGPWMPLKFSTAQMLPLEGGQKYQFKVAVRCNEASQLQVEWRTSSRIQNYTPDVTLESLVFDLQPGEQELEILLTHPLPDAQYGFLCFMSNPGIEIRGSAARYTGILSVFNKHNKAVSNFGRQEPPENIGIDAFEFWTPERRPKGHNVAMEIQPAIRCFSPRNLNNGYVRPEVTANAFIADPKQEACTIDIYWPEKKTIREIVLFFDPDYDHPLESTLYGHPETVIPFCVSQYEIRNCGKTTLSKVENNHQAINRLVLEQPIETDHWQLILRRPQDNIPAALFEIMCF
;
A
#
# COMPACT_ATOMS: atom_id res chain seq x y z
N THR A 1 -21.27 0.48 12.14
CA THR A 1 -20.58 -0.78 11.84
C THR A 1 -19.73 -0.69 10.59
N ASP A 2 -20.20 -0.05 9.51
CA ASP A 2 -19.48 0.08 8.22
C ASP A 2 -17.97 0.37 8.32
N VAL A 3 -17.56 1.30 9.21
CA VAL A 3 -16.15 1.63 9.44
C VAL A 3 -15.37 0.49 10.11
N VAL A 4 -15.88 -0.04 11.23
CA VAL A 4 -15.19 -1.05 12.05
C VAL A 4 -15.15 -2.40 11.35
N GLU A 5 -16.29 -2.83 10.81
CA GLU A 5 -16.41 -4.06 10.01
C GLU A 5 -15.82 -3.90 8.60
N GLN A 6 -15.44 -2.66 8.22
CA GLN A 6 -14.89 -2.30 6.91
C GLN A 6 -15.75 -2.88 5.77
N ARG A 7 -17.05 -2.62 5.83
CA ARG A 7 -18.04 -3.18 4.89
C ARG A 7 -17.74 -2.75 3.47
N GLU A 8 -18.02 -3.66 2.55
CA GLU A 8 -17.90 -3.40 1.12
C GLU A 8 -19.22 -2.89 0.56
N HIS A 9 -19.12 -1.98 -0.40
CA HIS A 9 -20.24 -1.31 -1.01
C HIS A 9 -20.11 -1.41 -2.53
N TYR A 10 -21.17 -1.86 -3.20
CA TYR A 10 -21.19 -1.95 -4.66
C TYR A 10 -20.88 -0.60 -5.34
N ASP A 11 -21.26 0.50 -4.67
CA ASP A 11 -21.07 1.89 -5.10
C ASP A 11 -19.90 2.58 -4.40
N ALA A 12 -18.89 1.85 -3.92
CA ALA A 12 -17.68 2.46 -3.39
C ALA A 12 -16.99 3.35 -4.44
N VAL A 13 -16.68 4.58 -4.06
CA VAL A 13 -15.98 5.56 -4.92
C VAL A 13 -14.82 6.26 -4.22
N SER A 14 -14.70 6.06 -2.90
CA SER A 14 -13.67 6.63 -2.04
C SER A 14 -13.44 5.70 -0.86
N PHE A 15 -12.52 6.04 0.04
CA PHE A 15 -12.22 5.28 1.24
C PHE A 15 -11.64 6.18 2.34
N GLY A 16 -11.66 5.68 3.57
CA GLY A 16 -11.03 6.30 4.73
C GLY A 16 -10.21 5.31 5.54
N GLY A 17 -9.31 5.84 6.36
CA GLY A 17 -8.47 5.07 7.29
C GLY A 17 -8.10 5.84 8.57
N TRP A 18 -8.71 7.01 8.78
CA TRP A 18 -8.52 7.79 10.00
C TRP A 18 -9.27 7.14 11.18
N SER A 19 -8.86 7.45 12.42
CA SER A 19 -9.61 7.03 13.60
C SER A 19 -11.01 7.63 13.64
N LEU A 20 -11.92 7.00 14.36
CA LEU A 20 -13.17 7.60 14.80
C LEU A 20 -12.84 8.65 15.86
N ASP A 21 -12.65 9.91 15.43
CA ASP A 21 -12.33 11.06 16.29
C ASP A 21 -13.61 11.73 16.79
N LEU A 22 -14.05 11.32 17.98
CA LEU A 22 -15.31 11.73 18.61
C LEU A 22 -15.05 12.74 19.73
N HIS A 23 -15.75 13.87 19.68
CA HIS A 23 -15.59 14.98 20.62
C HIS A 23 -16.79 15.01 21.59
N PRO A 24 -16.60 15.37 22.86
CA PRO A 24 -17.71 15.61 23.78
C PRO A 24 -18.66 16.68 23.24
N ALA A 25 -19.97 16.51 23.45
CA ALA A 25 -20.98 17.45 22.97
C ALA A 25 -20.81 18.86 23.57
N ASP A 26 -20.36 18.94 24.84
CA ASP A 26 -20.11 20.20 25.54
C ASP A 26 -18.80 20.89 25.10
N GLY A 27 -18.04 20.27 24.19
CA GLY A 27 -16.81 20.81 23.62
C GLY A 27 -15.78 21.16 24.71
N VAL A 28 -15.27 22.40 24.65
CA VAL A 28 -14.24 22.90 25.59
C VAL A 28 -14.75 23.08 27.03
N TYR A 29 -16.06 22.98 27.27
CA TYR A 29 -16.66 23.04 28.60
C TYR A 29 -16.83 21.66 29.24
N SER A 30 -16.46 20.60 28.53
CA SER A 30 -16.54 19.24 29.05
C SER A 30 -15.37 18.95 30.00
N ASP A 31 -15.66 18.26 31.11
CA ASP A 31 -14.64 17.68 31.99
C ASP A 31 -14.02 16.39 31.42
N GLN A 32 -14.56 15.88 30.30
CA GLN A 32 -14.04 14.71 29.59
C GLN A 32 -12.82 15.06 28.73
N PRO A 33 -11.99 14.07 28.33
CA PRO A 33 -10.95 14.27 27.33
C PRO A 33 -11.51 14.93 26.06
N GLY A 34 -10.73 15.86 25.49
CA GLY A 34 -11.18 16.65 24.33
C GLY A 34 -11.57 15.81 23.11
N CYS A 35 -11.07 14.57 23.00
CA CYS A 35 -11.54 13.60 22.03
C CYS A 35 -11.32 12.17 22.53
N ASN A 36 -12.11 11.25 21.98
CA ASN A 36 -11.86 9.80 22.00
C ASN A 36 -11.55 9.35 20.57
N GLN A 37 -10.46 8.59 20.40
CA GLN A 37 -10.00 8.11 19.10
C GLN A 37 -9.95 6.59 19.08
N TRP A 38 -10.72 6.00 18.16
CA TRP A 38 -10.78 4.55 17.97
C TRP A 38 -10.46 4.18 16.53
N HIS A 39 -9.54 3.25 16.31
CA HIS A 39 -9.14 2.83 14.98
C HIS A 39 -9.91 1.59 14.53
N ALA A 40 -10.16 1.50 13.23
CA ALA A 40 -10.45 0.22 12.58
C ALA A 40 -9.14 -0.47 12.21
N LYS A 41 -9.13 -1.81 12.11
CA LYS A 41 -7.93 -2.60 11.76
C LYS A 41 -7.38 -2.35 10.34
N GLY A 42 -8.09 -1.58 9.52
CA GLY A 42 -7.77 -1.34 8.12
C GLY A 42 -8.67 -0.25 7.54
N VAL A 43 -8.57 -0.07 6.22
CA VAL A 43 -9.34 0.95 5.50
C VAL A 43 -10.78 0.50 5.25
N TYR A 44 -11.69 1.48 5.13
CA TYR A 44 -13.11 1.27 4.83
C TYR A 44 -13.54 2.05 3.59
N GLN A 45 -14.49 1.52 2.83
CA GLN A 45 -15.02 2.17 1.63
C GLN A 45 -16.03 3.27 2.00
N ILE A 46 -16.11 4.31 1.17
CA ILE A 46 -17.16 5.35 1.25
C ILE A 46 -18.01 5.25 -0.02
N PRO A 47 -19.31 4.90 0.11
CA PRO A 47 -20.19 4.70 -1.03
C PRO A 47 -20.62 6.01 -1.68
N TYR A 48 -20.89 5.97 -2.98
CA TYR A 48 -21.34 7.10 -3.80
C TYR A 48 -22.62 7.74 -3.24
N ARG A 49 -23.53 6.93 -2.70
CA ARG A 49 -24.77 7.41 -2.09
C ARG A 49 -24.58 8.39 -0.91
N CYS A 50 -23.38 8.52 -0.37
CA CYS A 50 -23.05 9.54 0.62
C CYS A 50 -22.93 10.96 0.03
N TYR A 51 -22.75 11.08 -1.29
CA TYR A 51 -22.31 12.31 -1.94
C TYR A 51 -23.40 13.05 -2.72
N TYR A 52 -24.68 12.68 -2.60
CA TYR A 52 -25.77 13.43 -3.23
C TYR A 52 -26.96 13.58 -2.30
N SER A 53 -27.76 14.63 -2.50
CA SER A 53 -28.93 14.89 -1.68
C SER A 53 -30.05 13.90 -1.98
N LYS A 54 -30.71 13.40 -0.93
CA LYS A 54 -31.91 12.59 -1.09
C LYS A 54 -33.07 13.43 -1.65
N ASP A 55 -33.17 14.69 -1.26
CA ASP A 55 -34.36 15.52 -1.47
C ASP A 55 -34.18 16.52 -2.63
N ILE A 56 -32.97 17.04 -2.83
CA ILE A 56 -32.68 17.98 -3.92
C ILE A 56 -32.03 17.21 -5.07
N HIS A 57 -32.80 16.97 -6.13
CA HIS A 57 -32.44 16.04 -7.21
C HIS A 57 -31.13 16.37 -7.96
N ASN A 58 -30.77 17.65 -8.05
CA ASN A 58 -29.56 18.12 -8.73
C ASN A 58 -28.54 18.74 -7.76
N LEU A 59 -28.32 18.10 -6.60
CA LEU A 59 -27.38 18.58 -5.59
C LEU A 59 -26.39 17.49 -5.19
N PHE A 60 -25.12 17.74 -5.48
CA PHE A 60 -23.99 17.01 -4.92
C PHE A 60 -23.58 17.55 -3.53
N LEU A 61 -23.04 16.66 -2.71
CA LEU A 61 -22.45 16.93 -1.41
C LEU A 61 -21.00 16.43 -1.45
N ALA A 62 -20.04 17.22 -0.99
CA ALA A 62 -18.63 16.83 -0.96
C ALA A 62 -17.94 17.36 0.31
N GLY A 63 -16.75 16.84 0.60
CA GLY A 63 -16.00 17.22 1.79
C GLY A 63 -16.74 16.85 3.07
N ARG A 64 -16.86 17.80 4.00
CA ARG A 64 -17.43 17.56 5.34
C ARG A 64 -18.96 17.54 5.39
N ILE A 65 -19.67 17.78 4.29
CA ILE A 65 -21.14 17.84 4.29
C ILE A 65 -21.79 16.59 3.69
N ILE A 66 -21.01 15.52 3.49
CA ILE A 66 -21.52 14.24 3.00
C ILE A 66 -22.46 13.58 4.00
N SER A 67 -23.38 12.77 3.50
CA SER A 67 -24.30 12.01 4.34
C SER A 67 -23.58 10.85 5.02
N ALA A 68 -23.42 10.92 6.35
CA ALA A 68 -22.83 9.89 7.19
C ALA A 68 -23.51 9.87 8.57
N SER A 69 -23.48 8.73 9.25
CA SER A 69 -23.87 8.68 10.67
C SER A 69 -22.87 9.45 11.54
N HIS A 70 -23.30 9.94 12.70
CA HIS A 70 -22.44 10.71 13.62
C HIS A 70 -21.09 10.03 13.88
N VAL A 71 -21.09 8.71 14.14
CA VAL A 71 -19.86 7.96 14.41
C VAL A 71 -18.99 7.83 13.17
N ALA A 72 -19.55 7.42 12.03
CA ALA A 72 -18.78 7.29 10.78
C ALA A 72 -18.18 8.64 10.33
N PHE A 73 -18.92 9.73 10.54
CA PHE A 73 -18.47 11.09 10.27
C PHE A 73 -17.21 11.47 11.07
N GLY A 74 -17.04 10.92 12.28
CA GLY A 74 -15.84 11.09 13.09
C GLY A 74 -14.54 10.70 12.37
N SER A 75 -14.60 9.74 11.44
CA SER A 75 -13.45 9.32 10.62
C SER A 75 -13.47 9.90 9.20
N SER A 76 -14.64 9.96 8.54
CA SER A 76 -14.71 10.33 7.12
C SER A 76 -14.47 11.82 6.82
N ARG A 77 -14.54 12.69 7.85
CA ARG A 77 -14.45 14.15 7.72
C ARG A 77 -13.02 14.73 7.62
N VAL A 78 -12.00 13.88 7.68
CA VAL A 78 -10.59 14.33 7.62
C VAL A 78 -10.24 14.78 6.20
N MET A 79 -9.37 15.79 6.09
CA MET A 79 -9.17 16.53 4.84
C MET A 79 -8.66 15.67 3.68
N GLY A 80 -7.78 14.70 3.93
CA GLY A 80 -7.33 13.75 2.89
C GLY A 80 -8.49 12.91 2.34
N THR A 81 -9.32 12.35 3.22
CA THR A 81 -10.53 11.60 2.84
C THR A 81 -11.55 12.49 2.12
N CYS A 82 -11.72 13.74 2.58
CA CYS A 82 -12.59 14.73 1.94
C CYS A 82 -12.12 15.06 0.52
N ALA A 83 -10.82 15.26 0.30
CA ALA A 83 -10.25 15.53 -1.01
C ALA A 83 -10.47 14.35 -1.96
N HIS A 84 -10.24 13.13 -1.48
CA HIS A 84 -10.47 11.91 -2.25
C HIS A 84 -11.95 11.72 -2.63
N GLY A 85 -12.87 12.02 -1.71
CA GLY A 85 -14.30 12.06 -2.01
C GLY A 85 -14.71 13.17 -2.99
N ALA A 86 -14.08 14.35 -2.90
CA ALA A 86 -14.35 15.45 -3.82
C ALA A 86 -13.95 15.13 -5.27
N GLN A 87 -12.84 14.39 -5.47
CA GLN A 87 -12.46 13.87 -6.78
C GLN A 87 -13.54 12.92 -7.35
N ALA A 88 -14.09 12.04 -6.52
CA ALA A 88 -15.20 11.17 -6.92
C ALA A 88 -16.43 11.97 -7.38
N VAL A 89 -16.81 13.01 -6.63
CA VAL A 89 -17.92 13.90 -6.98
C VAL A 89 -17.66 14.67 -8.27
N ALA A 90 -16.45 15.20 -8.46
CA ALA A 90 -16.09 15.91 -9.68
C ALA A 90 -16.21 15.00 -10.91
N MET A 91 -15.72 13.77 -10.83
CA MET A 91 -15.86 12.80 -11.92
C MET A 91 -17.32 12.41 -12.17
N ALA A 92 -18.09 12.20 -11.10
CA ALA A 92 -19.53 11.96 -11.20
C ALA A 92 -20.26 13.09 -11.92
N ALA A 93 -19.91 14.36 -11.63
CA ALA A 93 -20.49 15.52 -12.29
C ALA A 93 -20.13 15.60 -13.79
N VAL A 94 -18.90 15.22 -14.17
CA VAL A 94 -18.49 15.11 -15.57
C VAL A 94 -19.36 14.09 -16.30
N LEU A 95 -19.47 12.87 -15.77
CA LEU A 95 -20.28 11.80 -16.36
C LEU A 95 -21.77 12.19 -16.40
N ALA A 96 -22.27 12.82 -15.34
CA ALA A 96 -23.65 13.30 -15.27
C ALA A 96 -23.95 14.30 -16.40
N THR A 97 -23.07 15.28 -16.58
CA THR A 97 -23.19 16.31 -17.63
C THR A 97 -23.14 15.70 -19.03
N GLN A 98 -22.22 14.77 -19.27
CA GLN A 98 -22.05 14.12 -20.58
C GLN A 98 -23.25 13.26 -21.00
N ASN A 99 -23.92 12.64 -20.02
CA ASN A 99 -25.01 11.69 -20.29
C ASN A 99 -26.40 12.24 -19.98
N GLY A 100 -26.51 13.51 -19.55
CA GLY A 100 -27.78 14.11 -19.13
C GLY A 100 -28.39 13.45 -17.89
N TRP A 101 -27.56 12.91 -17.01
CA TRP A 101 -27.98 12.27 -15.76
C TRP A 101 -28.03 13.27 -14.60
N LEU A 102 -28.94 13.02 -13.67
CA LEU A 102 -28.91 13.65 -12.34
C LEU A 102 -27.96 12.87 -11.41
N PRO A 103 -27.45 13.48 -10.32
CA PRO A 103 -26.63 12.80 -9.31
C PRO A 103 -27.14 11.41 -8.90
N ARG A 104 -28.45 11.28 -8.65
CA ARG A 104 -29.04 10.01 -8.23
C ARG A 104 -28.96 8.92 -9.31
N ASP A 105 -29.02 9.27 -10.58
CA ASP A 105 -29.05 8.30 -11.68
C ASP A 105 -27.73 7.53 -11.78
N LEU A 106 -26.62 8.13 -11.35
CA LEU A 106 -25.34 7.42 -11.27
C LEU A 106 -25.31 6.28 -10.25
N SER A 107 -26.27 6.22 -9.32
CA SER A 107 -26.36 5.14 -8.34
C SER A 107 -26.80 3.79 -8.93
N ASP A 108 -27.24 3.78 -10.19
CA ASP A 108 -27.43 2.54 -10.95
C ASP A 108 -26.10 1.75 -11.04
N PRO A 109 -26.11 0.42 -10.81
CA PRO A 109 -24.90 -0.39 -10.83
C PRO A 109 -24.06 -0.27 -12.12
N LYS A 110 -24.67 -0.05 -13.29
CA LYS A 110 -23.93 0.14 -14.55
C LYS A 110 -23.18 1.47 -14.58
N HIS A 111 -23.83 2.54 -14.11
CA HIS A 111 -23.24 3.87 -14.07
C HIS A 111 -22.16 3.97 -12.98
N ILE A 112 -22.36 3.30 -11.84
CA ILE A 112 -21.33 3.13 -10.81
C ILE A 112 -20.08 2.46 -11.39
N ARG A 113 -20.22 1.37 -12.14
CA ARG A 113 -19.07 0.71 -12.77
C ARG A 113 -18.31 1.65 -13.69
N LEU A 114 -19.02 2.44 -14.51
CA LEU A 114 -18.40 3.46 -15.35
C LEU A 114 -17.66 4.53 -14.52
N LEU A 115 -18.26 5.00 -13.42
CA LEU A 115 -17.64 5.97 -12.52
C LEU A 115 -16.37 5.38 -11.87
N GLN A 116 -16.45 4.17 -11.33
CA GLN A 116 -15.33 3.47 -10.71
C GLN A 116 -14.18 3.23 -11.70
N GLN A 117 -14.48 2.79 -12.93
CA GLN A 117 -13.50 2.65 -14.01
C GLN A 117 -12.83 3.98 -14.31
N THR A 118 -13.61 5.04 -14.49
CA THR A 118 -13.09 6.38 -14.83
C THR A 118 -12.23 6.96 -13.70
N LEU A 119 -12.60 6.71 -12.45
CA LEU A 119 -11.83 7.10 -11.26
C LEU A 119 -10.52 6.31 -11.15
N ASN A 120 -10.55 4.99 -11.30
CA ASN A 120 -9.36 4.15 -11.24
C ASN A 120 -8.37 4.47 -12.36
N ARG A 121 -8.83 4.80 -13.58
CA ARG A 121 -7.96 5.35 -14.65
C ARG A 121 -7.18 6.58 -14.18
N ARG A 122 -7.74 7.39 -13.27
CA ARG A 122 -7.11 8.60 -12.71
C ARG A 122 -6.35 8.35 -11.40
N GLY A 123 -6.14 7.10 -11.02
CA GLY A 123 -5.40 6.73 -9.82
C GLY A 123 -6.16 6.89 -8.51
N GLN A 124 -7.49 7.02 -8.54
CA GLN A 124 -8.32 7.03 -7.32
C GLN A 124 -7.99 5.80 -6.45
N SER A 125 -7.90 4.62 -7.07
CA SER A 125 -7.75 3.31 -6.44
C SER A 125 -8.64 3.12 -5.22
N ILE A 126 -9.82 2.63 -5.57
CA ILE A 126 -10.84 2.23 -4.62
C ILE A 126 -10.40 0.88 -4.02
N PRO A 127 -10.30 0.74 -2.68
CA PRO A 127 -9.82 -0.48 -2.05
C PRO A 127 -10.66 -1.68 -2.48
N ARG A 128 -9.99 -2.82 -2.75
CA ARG A 128 -10.60 -4.11 -3.11
C ARG A 128 -11.35 -4.11 -4.44
N LEU A 129 -11.19 -3.06 -5.24
CA LEU A 129 -11.83 -2.94 -6.53
C LEU A 129 -10.77 -2.80 -7.62
N PRO A 130 -10.33 -3.92 -8.25
CA PRO A 130 -9.41 -3.84 -9.36
C PRO A 130 -10.05 -3.06 -10.50
N HIS A 131 -9.21 -2.36 -11.24
CA HIS A 131 -9.61 -1.76 -12.49
C HIS A 131 -9.96 -2.86 -13.49
N SER A 132 -11.17 -2.83 -14.05
CA SER A 132 -11.62 -3.75 -15.09
C SER A 132 -12.15 -2.93 -16.26
N ASP A 133 -11.23 -2.51 -17.12
CA ASP A 133 -11.54 -1.70 -18.28
C ASP A 133 -11.20 -2.43 -19.56
N THR A 134 -12.24 -2.80 -20.29
CA THR A 134 -12.13 -3.57 -21.53
C THR A 134 -11.46 -2.78 -22.66
N ALA A 135 -11.32 -1.45 -22.55
CA ALA A 135 -10.57 -0.65 -23.50
C ALA A 135 -9.06 -0.68 -23.25
N ASN A 136 -8.61 -1.14 -22.07
CA ASN A 136 -7.19 -1.27 -21.78
C ASN A 136 -6.58 -2.43 -22.57
N LEU A 137 -5.76 -2.11 -23.56
CA LEU A 137 -5.10 -3.09 -24.42
C LEU A 137 -4.14 -4.00 -23.63
N MET A 138 -3.68 -3.58 -22.44
CA MET A 138 -2.82 -4.38 -21.58
C MET A 138 -3.48 -5.66 -21.05
N ASN A 139 -4.81 -5.74 -21.06
CA ASN A 139 -5.53 -6.95 -20.65
C ASN A 139 -5.19 -8.16 -21.55
N ASP A 140 -4.85 -7.90 -22.82
CA ASP A 140 -4.54 -8.93 -23.82
C ASP A 140 -3.04 -9.05 -24.11
N ALA A 141 -2.20 -8.29 -23.38
CA ALA A 141 -0.76 -8.24 -23.61
C ALA A 141 -0.03 -9.39 -22.91
N ALA A 142 0.96 -9.95 -23.58
CA ALA A 142 2.03 -10.70 -22.93
C ALA A 142 3.09 -9.71 -22.42
N ILE A 143 3.51 -9.88 -21.17
CA ILE A 143 4.48 -9.00 -20.52
C ILE A 143 5.65 -9.85 -20.03
N SER A 144 6.87 -9.45 -20.36
CA SER A 144 8.11 -10.03 -19.83
C SER A 144 9.08 -8.93 -19.42
N ALA A 145 10.05 -9.24 -18.57
CA ALA A 145 11.13 -8.35 -18.21
C ALA A 145 12.47 -9.08 -18.27
N ASP A 146 13.55 -8.36 -18.56
CA ASP A 146 14.93 -8.87 -18.53
C ASP A 146 15.47 -9.08 -17.11
N SER A 147 14.78 -8.54 -16.11
CA SER A 147 14.98 -8.86 -14.69
C SER A 147 13.71 -8.72 -13.87
N GLU A 148 13.69 -9.39 -12.72
CA GLU A 148 12.70 -9.24 -11.67
C GLU A 148 13.34 -9.55 -10.32
N LEU A 149 12.80 -8.97 -9.25
CA LEU A 149 13.25 -9.26 -7.89
C LEU A 149 12.85 -10.69 -7.51
N VAL A 150 13.86 -11.49 -7.18
CA VAL A 150 13.71 -12.77 -6.49
C VAL A 150 14.32 -12.61 -5.10
N LEU A 151 13.47 -12.29 -4.13
CA LEU A 151 13.92 -11.86 -2.81
C LEU A 151 14.32 -13.07 -1.95
N HIS A 152 15.60 -13.41 -2.01
CA HIS A 152 16.27 -14.41 -1.17
C HIS A 152 17.07 -13.78 -0.02
N GLU A 153 17.31 -12.47 -0.09
CA GLU A 153 18.08 -11.74 0.92
C GLU A 153 17.60 -10.28 0.99
N ILE A 154 17.44 -9.79 2.22
CA ILE A 154 17.48 -8.37 2.58
C ILE A 154 18.87 -8.13 3.21
N PRO A 155 19.78 -7.36 2.57
CA PRO A 155 21.20 -7.32 2.94
C PRO A 155 21.50 -6.91 4.38
N PHE A 156 22.56 -7.47 4.96
CA PHE A 156 23.05 -7.19 6.33
C PHE A 156 23.92 -5.91 6.42
N ASP A 157 23.55 -4.87 5.67
CA ASP A 157 24.33 -3.64 5.49
C ASP A 157 23.80 -2.43 6.29
N GLY A 158 22.71 -2.59 7.02
CA GLY A 158 22.08 -1.54 7.81
C GLY A 158 22.57 -1.48 9.27
N PRO A 159 21.96 -0.63 10.10
CA PRO A 159 22.37 -0.46 11.49
C PRO A 159 21.96 -1.66 12.36
N TRP A 160 22.62 -1.80 13.52
CA TRP A 160 22.07 -2.60 14.61
C TRP A 160 20.90 -1.85 15.25
N MET A 161 19.73 -2.49 15.29
CA MET A 161 18.48 -1.92 15.77
C MET A 161 18.14 -2.48 17.15
N PRO A 162 18.08 -1.66 18.22
CA PRO A 162 17.72 -2.15 19.54
C PRO A 162 16.26 -2.57 19.61
N LEU A 163 15.99 -3.77 20.14
CA LEU A 163 14.63 -4.28 20.39
C LEU A 163 14.01 -3.68 21.65
N LYS A 164 14.10 -2.34 21.78
CA LYS A 164 13.40 -1.59 22.85
C LYS A 164 11.88 -1.77 22.76
N PHE A 165 11.37 -1.95 21.55
CA PHE A 165 9.99 -2.25 21.24
C PHE A 165 9.95 -3.49 20.36
N SER A 166 8.85 -4.25 20.40
CA SER A 166 8.67 -5.36 19.48
C SER A 166 8.70 -4.83 18.05
N THR A 167 9.45 -5.51 17.19
CA THR A 167 9.72 -5.12 15.81
C THR A 167 9.33 -6.27 14.91
N ALA A 168 8.67 -6.01 13.80
CA ALA A 168 8.32 -7.05 12.85
C ALA A 168 8.78 -6.67 11.44
N GLN A 169 9.24 -7.65 10.67
CA GLN A 169 9.38 -7.50 9.23
C GLN A 169 8.07 -7.93 8.56
N MET A 170 7.44 -7.02 7.82
CA MET A 170 6.27 -7.32 6.98
C MET A 170 6.74 -7.83 5.62
N LEU A 171 6.25 -9.00 5.20
CA LEU A 171 6.67 -9.68 3.97
C LEU A 171 5.45 -10.15 3.17
N PRO A 172 5.39 -9.90 1.84
CA PRO A 172 4.35 -10.44 0.97
C PRO A 172 4.66 -11.90 0.64
N LEU A 173 3.83 -12.83 1.10
CA LEU A 173 4.17 -14.27 1.07
C LEU A 173 3.06 -15.09 0.40
N GLU A 174 3.46 -16.26 -0.12
CA GLU A 174 2.53 -17.20 -0.74
C GLU A 174 1.81 -18.04 0.33
N GLY A 175 0.52 -18.28 0.12
CA GLY A 175 -0.26 -19.19 0.95
C GLY A 175 0.21 -20.64 0.80
N GLY A 176 0.17 -21.41 1.88
CA GLY A 176 0.59 -22.82 1.92
C GLY A 176 2.09 -23.06 1.87
N GLN A 177 2.91 -22.04 1.59
CA GLN A 177 4.36 -22.15 1.54
C GLN A 177 4.98 -22.02 2.94
N LYS A 178 5.89 -22.93 3.27
CA LYS A 178 6.73 -22.83 4.48
C LYS A 178 7.99 -22.05 4.17
N TYR A 179 8.36 -21.16 5.08
CA TYR A 179 9.53 -20.31 4.96
C TYR A 179 10.50 -20.55 6.11
N GLN A 180 11.78 -20.40 5.79
CA GLN A 180 12.89 -20.33 6.71
C GLN A 180 13.55 -18.97 6.54
N PHE A 181 13.93 -18.38 7.68
CA PHE A 181 14.64 -17.11 7.72
C PHE A 181 15.94 -17.28 8.48
N LYS A 182 16.99 -16.58 8.05
CA LYS A 182 18.20 -16.40 8.84
C LYS A 182 18.38 -14.93 9.16
N VAL A 183 18.53 -14.58 10.44
CA VAL A 183 18.74 -13.20 10.90
C VAL A 183 19.99 -13.11 11.77
N ALA A 184 20.56 -11.91 11.88
CA ALA A 184 21.69 -11.64 12.77
C ALA A 184 21.21 -10.85 13.98
N VAL A 185 21.54 -11.33 15.17
CA VAL A 185 21.23 -10.70 16.45
C VAL A 185 22.49 -10.53 17.26
N ARG A 186 22.47 -9.61 18.23
CA ARG A 186 23.51 -9.53 19.25
C ARG A 186 22.95 -9.15 20.60
N CYS A 187 23.59 -9.64 21.66
CA CYS A 187 23.27 -9.25 23.04
C CYS A 187 24.56 -9.14 23.87
N ASN A 188 24.49 -8.34 24.95
CA ASN A 188 25.65 -8.13 25.84
C ASN A 188 25.71 -9.16 26.98
N GLU A 189 24.59 -9.81 27.28
CA GLU A 189 24.45 -10.83 28.32
C GLU A 189 23.58 -11.98 27.81
N ALA A 190 23.71 -13.16 28.42
CA ALA A 190 22.87 -14.30 28.07
C ALA A 190 21.39 -13.91 28.22
N SER A 191 20.62 -14.09 27.15
CA SER A 191 19.27 -13.55 27.01
C SER A 191 18.37 -14.53 26.28
N GLN A 192 17.05 -14.30 26.30
CA GLN A 192 16.10 -15.01 25.46
C GLN A 192 15.42 -14.06 24.48
N LEU A 193 15.32 -14.49 23.23
CA LEU A 193 14.54 -13.80 22.20
C LEU A 193 13.30 -14.64 21.87
N GLN A 194 12.13 -14.05 22.11
CA GLN A 194 10.87 -14.58 21.60
C GLN A 194 10.63 -14.04 20.20
N VAL A 195 10.37 -14.95 19.27
CA VAL A 195 9.97 -14.65 17.89
C VAL A 195 8.56 -15.19 17.68
N GLU A 196 7.68 -14.36 17.15
CA GLU A 196 6.32 -14.75 16.80
C GLU A 196 6.10 -14.64 15.30
N TRP A 197 5.54 -15.71 14.75
CA TRP A 197 5.04 -15.71 13.39
C TRP A 197 3.58 -15.29 13.40
N ARG A 198 3.29 -14.13 12.81
CA ARG A 198 1.95 -13.55 12.86
C ARG A 198 1.43 -13.17 11.49
N THR A 199 0.11 -13.01 11.41
CA THR A 199 -0.58 -12.49 10.23
C THR A 199 -1.86 -11.74 10.63
N SER A 200 -2.53 -11.16 9.64
CA SER A 200 -3.81 -10.48 9.81
C SER A 200 -4.97 -11.47 9.67
N SER A 201 -5.97 -11.37 10.54
CA SER A 201 -7.24 -12.13 10.47
C SER A 201 -8.05 -11.83 9.21
N ARG A 202 -7.89 -10.63 8.67
CA ARG A 202 -8.38 -10.22 7.35
C ARG A 202 -7.18 -9.90 6.46
N ILE A 203 -7.10 -10.58 5.32
CA ILE A 203 -5.95 -10.51 4.40
C ILE A 203 -5.64 -9.10 3.86
N GLN A 204 -6.64 -8.21 3.85
CA GLN A 204 -6.48 -6.80 3.43
C GLN A 204 -6.04 -5.85 4.56
N ASN A 205 -5.82 -6.34 5.78
CA ASN A 205 -5.32 -5.54 6.88
C ASN A 205 -3.80 -5.68 7.02
N TYR A 206 -3.16 -4.66 7.56
CA TYR A 206 -1.70 -4.61 7.81
C TYR A 206 -1.37 -4.66 9.31
N THR A 207 -2.17 -5.37 10.10
CA THR A 207 -2.00 -5.49 11.55
C THR A 207 -1.92 -6.97 11.92
N PRO A 208 -0.80 -7.44 12.51
CA PRO A 208 -0.62 -8.84 12.88
C PRO A 208 -1.40 -9.21 14.15
N ASP A 209 -2.71 -9.47 14.00
CA ASP A 209 -3.62 -9.83 15.10
C ASP A 209 -3.84 -11.34 15.29
N VAL A 210 -3.21 -12.19 14.47
CA VAL A 210 -3.23 -13.64 14.58
C VAL A 210 -1.82 -14.18 14.74
N THR A 211 -1.50 -14.79 15.88
CA THR A 211 -0.25 -15.54 16.07
C THR A 211 -0.42 -16.97 15.59
N LEU A 212 0.40 -17.37 14.63
CA LEU A 212 0.43 -18.70 14.04
C LEU A 212 1.42 -19.63 14.74
N GLU A 213 2.57 -19.08 15.17
CA GLU A 213 3.62 -19.84 15.85
C GLU A 213 4.41 -18.91 16.79
N SER A 214 4.96 -19.45 17.87
CA SER A 214 5.83 -18.73 18.81
C SER A 214 7.05 -19.58 19.10
N LEU A 215 8.22 -18.98 18.95
CA LEU A 215 9.53 -19.61 19.07
C LEU A 215 10.35 -18.84 20.11
N VAL A 216 11.19 -19.54 20.85
CA VAL A 216 12.10 -18.93 21.84
C VAL A 216 13.51 -19.40 21.56
N PHE A 217 14.44 -18.45 21.48
CA PHE A 217 15.85 -18.68 21.22
C PHE A 217 16.69 -18.21 22.41
N ASP A 218 17.49 -19.11 22.97
CA ASP A 218 18.51 -18.78 23.95
C ASP A 218 19.70 -18.12 23.24
N LEU A 219 20.09 -16.94 23.70
CA LEU A 219 21.18 -16.16 23.13
C LEU A 219 22.38 -16.09 24.06
N GLN A 220 23.57 -16.14 23.49
CA GLN A 220 24.83 -15.95 24.21
C GLN A 220 25.39 -14.54 23.94
N PRO A 221 26.18 -13.97 24.87
CA PRO A 221 26.82 -12.68 24.66
C PRO A 221 27.65 -12.65 23.37
N GLY A 222 27.47 -11.61 22.56
CA GLY A 222 28.13 -11.46 21.26
C GLY A 222 27.13 -11.39 20.09
N GLU A 223 27.67 -11.38 18.87
CA GLU A 223 26.90 -11.45 17.63
C GLU A 223 26.71 -12.92 17.23
N GLN A 224 25.51 -13.28 16.78
CA GLN A 224 25.18 -14.63 16.35
C GLN A 224 24.04 -14.64 15.34
N GLU A 225 24.01 -15.68 14.51
CA GLU A 225 22.95 -15.92 13.54
C GLU A 225 21.86 -16.81 14.14
N LEU A 226 20.59 -16.50 13.83
CA LEU A 226 19.44 -17.32 14.19
C LEU A 226 18.76 -17.85 12.94
N GLU A 227 18.61 -19.16 12.88
CA GLU A 227 17.76 -19.84 11.90
C GLU A 227 16.36 -20.02 12.46
N ILE A 228 15.37 -19.47 11.76
CA ILE A 228 13.97 -19.47 12.13
C ILE A 228 13.22 -20.29 11.09
N LEU A 229 12.86 -21.53 11.43
CA LEU A 229 12.07 -22.40 10.59
C LEU A 229 10.59 -22.29 10.96
N LEU A 230 9.77 -21.78 10.05
CA LEU A 230 8.33 -21.70 10.26
C LEU A 230 7.65 -23.00 9.84
N THR A 231 6.90 -23.60 10.77
CA THR A 231 6.21 -24.86 10.52
C THR A 231 4.76 -24.66 10.09
N HIS A 232 4.18 -23.50 10.42
CA HIS A 232 2.81 -23.12 10.08
C HIS A 232 2.77 -22.13 8.89
N PRO A 233 2.38 -22.58 7.69
CA PRO A 233 2.28 -21.68 6.53
C PRO A 233 1.09 -20.72 6.68
N LEU A 234 1.11 -19.63 5.91
CA LEU A 234 -0.06 -18.75 5.77
C LEU A 234 -1.21 -19.51 5.09
N PRO A 235 -2.47 -19.22 5.44
CA PRO A 235 -3.62 -19.82 4.77
C PRO A 235 -3.77 -19.32 3.32
N ASP A 236 -3.59 -18.03 3.09
CA ASP A 236 -3.73 -17.36 1.79
C ASP A 236 -2.45 -16.60 1.43
N ALA A 237 -2.36 -16.17 0.17
CA ALA A 237 -1.34 -15.20 -0.23
C ALA A 237 -1.67 -13.84 0.41
N GLN A 238 -0.82 -13.41 1.36
CA GLN A 238 -1.03 -12.21 2.15
C GLN A 238 0.27 -11.74 2.80
N TYR A 239 0.21 -10.62 3.51
CA TYR A 239 1.31 -10.20 4.36
C TYR A 239 1.45 -11.07 5.61
N GLY A 240 2.67 -11.59 5.82
CA GLY A 240 3.10 -12.20 7.06
C GLY A 240 4.09 -11.31 7.82
N PHE A 241 4.15 -11.50 9.13
CA PHE A 241 4.91 -10.65 10.04
C PHE A 241 5.81 -11.53 10.89
N LEU A 242 7.12 -11.44 10.64
CA LEU A 242 8.12 -12.05 11.50
C LEU A 242 8.42 -11.09 12.66
N CYS A 243 7.79 -11.33 13.81
CA CYS A 243 7.81 -10.44 14.96
C CYS A 243 8.90 -10.83 15.95
N PHE A 244 9.82 -9.92 16.25
CA PHE A 244 10.84 -10.02 17.27
C PHE A 244 10.37 -9.26 18.50
N MET A 245 10.07 -9.98 19.58
CA MET A 245 9.47 -9.38 20.78
C MET A 245 10.49 -8.53 21.54
N SER A 246 10.00 -7.48 22.21
CA SER A 246 10.87 -6.50 22.88
C SER A 246 11.79 -7.15 23.92
N ASN A 247 13.08 -6.91 23.78
CA ASN A 247 14.08 -7.17 24.81
C ASN A 247 15.18 -6.09 24.67
N PRO A 248 15.26 -5.11 25.59
CA PRO A 248 16.22 -4.01 25.49
C PRO A 248 17.70 -4.43 25.49
N GLY A 249 18.02 -5.66 25.92
CA GLY A 249 19.37 -6.22 25.89
C GLY A 249 19.78 -6.83 24.55
N ILE A 250 18.86 -6.85 23.57
CA ILE A 250 19.05 -7.47 22.25
C ILE A 250 18.95 -6.40 21.15
N GLU A 251 19.85 -6.50 20.17
CA GLU A 251 19.79 -5.76 18.92
C GLU A 251 19.68 -6.73 17.75
N ILE A 252 18.92 -6.34 16.72
CA ILE A 252 18.77 -7.08 15.46
C ILE A 252 19.42 -6.29 14.33
N ARG A 253 20.08 -6.98 13.40
CA ARG A 253 20.72 -6.34 12.25
C ARG A 253 19.65 -5.84 11.27
N GLY A 254 19.72 -4.57 10.90
CA GLY A 254 18.88 -3.96 9.87
C GLY A 254 19.57 -3.92 8.49
N SER A 255 18.84 -3.40 7.51
CA SER A 255 19.28 -3.20 6.13
C SER A 255 19.13 -1.74 5.68
N ALA A 256 20.04 -1.29 4.82
CA ALA A 256 19.89 -0.04 4.07
C ALA A 256 18.97 -0.22 2.84
N ALA A 257 18.77 -1.45 2.36
CA ALA A 257 17.93 -1.75 1.22
C ALA A 257 16.43 -1.54 1.52
N ARG A 258 15.72 -0.98 0.55
CA ARG A 258 14.27 -0.75 0.63
C ARG A 258 13.60 -1.29 -0.62
N TYR A 259 12.39 -1.83 -0.46
CA TYR A 259 11.63 -2.46 -1.54
C TYR A 259 10.16 -2.05 -1.39
N THR A 260 9.49 -1.82 -2.51
CA THR A 260 8.06 -1.50 -2.56
C THR A 260 7.23 -2.63 -1.92
N GLY A 261 6.35 -2.28 -0.99
CA GLY A 261 5.52 -3.22 -0.25
C GLY A 261 6.25 -4.02 0.82
N ILE A 262 7.51 -3.69 1.16
CA ILE A 262 8.27 -4.37 2.21
C ILE A 262 8.87 -3.35 3.17
N LEU A 263 8.42 -3.42 4.42
CA LEU A 263 8.85 -2.52 5.48
C LEU A 263 8.83 -3.20 6.85
N SER A 264 9.61 -2.66 7.78
CA SER A 264 9.51 -3.00 9.19
C SER A 264 8.42 -2.18 9.88
N VAL A 265 7.72 -2.82 10.81
CA VAL A 265 6.68 -2.21 11.64
C VAL A 265 6.99 -2.46 13.10
N PHE A 266 6.58 -1.54 13.97
CA PHE A 266 6.99 -1.52 15.37
C PHE A 266 5.78 -1.38 16.27
N ASN A 267 5.72 -2.20 17.32
CA ASN A 267 4.73 -2.06 18.38
C ASN A 267 5.23 -1.04 19.43
N LYS A 268 4.99 0.23 19.16
CA LYS A 268 5.49 1.33 20.01
C LYS A 268 4.44 1.90 20.93
N HIS A 269 4.90 2.32 22.10
CA HIS A 269 4.14 3.23 22.96
C HIS A 269 4.40 4.66 22.48
N ASN A 270 3.39 5.28 21.84
CA ASN A 270 3.40 6.68 21.46
C ASN A 270 2.25 7.40 22.16
N LYS A 271 2.56 8.24 23.17
CA LYS A 271 1.55 8.99 23.93
C LYS A 271 0.60 9.87 23.09
N ALA A 272 0.95 10.20 21.84
CA ALA A 272 0.12 11.02 20.97
C ALA A 272 -0.84 10.22 20.07
N VAL A 273 -0.63 8.90 19.91
CA VAL A 273 -1.38 8.07 18.92
C VAL A 273 -1.76 6.70 19.49
N SER A 274 -0.90 6.10 20.32
CA SER A 274 -1.04 4.78 20.91
C SER A 274 -0.39 4.76 22.29
N ASN A 275 -1.15 5.09 23.34
CA ASN A 275 -0.63 5.22 24.70
C ASN A 275 0.09 3.96 25.21
N PHE A 276 -0.33 2.78 24.74
CA PHE A 276 0.13 1.48 25.24
C PHE A 276 0.53 0.49 24.14
N GLY A 277 0.73 0.93 22.89
CA GLY A 277 0.98 0.01 21.77
C GLY A 277 -0.26 -0.75 21.29
N ARG A 278 -1.43 -0.49 21.88
CA ARG A 278 -2.71 -1.15 21.57
C ARG A 278 -3.88 -0.24 21.92
N GLN A 279 -5.05 -0.55 21.34
CA GLN A 279 -6.33 -0.01 21.79
C GLN A 279 -7.13 -1.08 22.53
N GLU A 280 -7.73 -0.67 23.64
CA GLU A 280 -8.61 -1.50 24.48
C GLU A 280 -9.91 -0.73 24.72
N PRO A 281 -10.90 -0.89 23.83
CA PRO A 281 -12.19 -0.23 23.97
C PRO A 281 -13.01 -0.82 25.13
N PRO A 282 -13.87 -0.01 25.77
CA PRO A 282 -14.88 -0.53 26.70
C PRO A 282 -15.75 -1.61 26.05
N GLU A 283 -16.25 -2.54 26.86
CA GLU A 283 -17.14 -3.59 26.36
C GLU A 283 -18.39 -3.00 25.68
N ASN A 284 -18.86 -3.69 24.63
CA ASN A 284 -20.13 -3.40 23.94
C ASN A 284 -20.24 -2.06 23.20
N ILE A 285 -19.14 -1.36 22.91
CA ILE A 285 -19.17 -0.15 22.06
C ILE A 285 -18.98 -0.43 20.57
N GLY A 286 -18.78 -1.71 20.19
CA GLY A 286 -18.63 -2.13 18.79
C GLY A 286 -17.33 -1.67 18.13
N ILE A 287 -16.26 -1.51 18.92
CA ILE A 287 -14.88 -1.24 18.48
C ILE A 287 -14.02 -2.45 18.85
N ASP A 288 -13.09 -2.85 17.98
CA ASP A 288 -12.20 -3.99 18.22
C ASP A 288 -11.01 -3.63 19.13
N ALA A 289 -10.58 -4.56 19.98
CA ALA A 289 -9.28 -4.48 20.65
C ALA A 289 -8.17 -5.03 19.73
N PHE A 290 -7.07 -4.30 19.56
CA PHE A 290 -5.91 -4.78 18.79
C PHE A 290 -4.64 -3.94 19.06
N GLU A 291 -3.50 -4.51 18.70
CA GLU A 291 -2.18 -3.87 18.77
C GLU A 291 -1.90 -2.96 17.57
N PHE A 292 -1.25 -1.83 17.80
CA PHE A 292 -0.77 -0.96 16.74
C PHE A 292 0.65 -1.35 16.33
N TRP A 293 0.81 -1.70 15.06
CA TRP A 293 2.11 -1.97 14.44
C TRP A 293 2.32 -0.97 13.32
N THR A 294 3.19 0.02 13.56
CA THR A 294 3.36 1.15 12.65
C THR A 294 4.80 1.25 12.17
N PRO A 295 5.05 1.66 10.91
CA PRO A 295 6.40 1.88 10.44
C PRO A 295 7.07 3.07 11.13
N GLU A 296 8.39 3.09 11.10
CA GLU A 296 9.15 4.28 11.48
C GLU A 296 9.31 5.25 10.31
N ARG A 297 9.36 6.55 10.65
CA ARG A 297 9.64 7.61 9.67
C ARG A 297 11.08 7.52 9.18
N ARG A 298 11.30 7.86 7.91
CA ARG A 298 12.66 8.05 7.39
C ARG A 298 13.40 9.16 8.17
N PRO A 299 14.74 9.10 8.26
CA PRO A 299 15.63 8.10 7.67
C PRO A 299 15.70 6.76 8.42
N LYS A 300 14.92 6.58 9.50
CA LYS A 300 14.81 5.32 10.23
C LYS A 300 13.90 4.33 9.49
N GLY A 301 13.32 3.36 10.20
CA GLY A 301 12.47 2.33 9.59
C GLY A 301 13.26 1.46 8.62
N HIS A 302 14.44 1.02 9.04
CA HIS A 302 15.22 0.05 8.29
C HIS A 302 14.52 -1.30 8.30
N ASN A 303 14.56 -2.02 7.18
CA ASN A 303 14.15 -3.41 7.16
C ASN A 303 15.05 -4.24 8.08
N VAL A 304 14.54 -5.35 8.60
CA VAL A 304 15.36 -6.37 9.25
C VAL A 304 16.15 -7.09 8.16
N ALA A 305 17.46 -7.17 8.33
CA ALA A 305 18.31 -7.93 7.42
C ALA A 305 18.08 -9.43 7.61
N MET A 306 17.93 -10.16 6.51
CA MET A 306 17.61 -11.58 6.56
C MET A 306 17.93 -12.31 5.26
N GLU A 307 18.28 -13.59 5.37
CA GLU A 307 18.16 -14.55 4.26
C GLU A 307 16.78 -15.22 4.32
N ILE A 308 16.20 -15.53 3.15
CA ILE A 308 14.83 -16.01 3.00
C ILE A 308 14.82 -17.25 2.09
N GLN A 309 14.28 -18.35 2.59
CA GLN A 309 14.15 -19.60 1.85
C GLN A 309 12.74 -20.23 2.00
N PRO A 310 12.04 -20.57 0.90
CA PRO A 310 12.38 -20.22 -0.48
C PRO A 310 12.27 -18.70 -0.71
N ALA A 311 12.92 -18.23 -1.77
CA ALA A 311 12.85 -16.82 -2.15
C ALA A 311 11.41 -16.38 -2.47
N ILE A 312 11.08 -15.13 -2.14
CA ILE A 312 9.78 -14.53 -2.44
C ILE A 312 9.79 -14.05 -3.90
N ARG A 313 8.74 -14.40 -4.66
CA ARG A 313 8.66 -14.23 -6.13
C ARG A 313 7.44 -13.44 -6.61
N CYS A 314 6.73 -12.74 -5.73
CA CYS A 314 5.51 -12.01 -6.08
C CYS A 314 5.75 -10.69 -6.85
N PHE A 315 6.96 -10.43 -7.36
CA PHE A 315 7.36 -9.16 -7.98
C PHE A 315 7.41 -9.20 -9.52
N SER A 316 6.75 -10.17 -10.13
CA SER A 316 6.81 -10.42 -11.56
C SER A 316 6.07 -9.35 -12.40
N PRO A 317 6.34 -9.27 -13.72
CA PRO A 317 5.62 -8.37 -14.63
C PRO A 317 4.09 -8.58 -14.70
N ARG A 318 3.57 -9.69 -14.17
CA ARG A 318 2.12 -9.94 -14.09
C ARG A 318 1.37 -8.95 -13.19
N ASN A 319 2.09 -8.21 -12.36
CA ASN A 319 1.49 -7.15 -11.55
C ASN A 319 1.10 -5.94 -12.41
N LEU A 320 1.69 -5.76 -13.60
CA LEU A 320 1.55 -4.55 -14.41
C LEU A 320 0.23 -4.42 -15.18
N ASN A 321 -0.64 -5.44 -15.14
CA ASN A 321 -1.93 -5.44 -15.81
C ASN A 321 -3.03 -6.14 -15.00
N ASN A 322 -2.88 -6.21 -13.68
CA ASN A 322 -3.85 -6.88 -12.81
C ASN A 322 -4.95 -5.92 -12.30
N GLY A 323 -4.84 -4.63 -12.63
CA GLY A 323 -5.83 -3.60 -12.35
C GLY A 323 -5.65 -2.90 -11.01
N TYR A 324 -4.63 -3.24 -10.22
CA TYR A 324 -4.31 -2.57 -8.96
C TYR A 324 -3.12 -1.62 -9.14
N VAL A 325 -3.23 -0.39 -8.63
CA VAL A 325 -2.24 0.68 -8.87
C VAL A 325 -1.44 1.08 -7.61
N ARG A 326 -1.45 0.22 -6.59
CA ARG A 326 -0.76 0.38 -5.29
C ARG A 326 -0.69 -0.97 -4.56
N PRO A 327 0.04 -1.12 -3.44
CA PRO A 327 0.03 -2.35 -2.66
C PRO A 327 -1.39 -2.73 -2.19
N GLU A 328 -1.66 -4.02 -2.10
CA GLU A 328 -2.97 -4.57 -1.68
C GLU A 328 -2.73 -5.71 -0.67
N VAL A 329 -3.19 -6.95 -0.90
CA VAL A 329 -2.90 -8.12 -0.05
C VAL A 329 -1.43 -8.52 -0.09
N THR A 330 -0.72 -8.13 -1.15
CA THR A 330 0.73 -8.27 -1.33
C THR A 330 1.31 -6.97 -1.90
N ALA A 331 2.60 -6.96 -2.25
CA ALA A 331 3.28 -5.76 -2.75
C ALA A 331 2.64 -5.18 -4.01
N ASN A 332 2.00 -6.02 -4.84
CA ASN A 332 1.35 -5.62 -6.09
C ASN A 332 2.27 -4.84 -7.07
N ALA A 333 3.59 -4.98 -6.97
CA ALA A 333 4.52 -4.23 -7.80
C ALA A 333 5.33 -5.19 -8.67
N PHE A 334 5.55 -4.82 -9.92
CA PHE A 334 6.77 -5.28 -10.59
C PHE A 334 7.95 -4.58 -9.93
N ILE A 335 8.98 -5.34 -9.57
CA ILE A 335 10.23 -4.80 -9.02
C ILE A 335 11.39 -5.42 -9.80
N ALA A 336 12.28 -4.58 -10.35
CA ALA A 336 13.47 -5.04 -11.06
C ALA A 336 14.52 -5.66 -10.11
N ASP A 337 15.46 -6.44 -10.65
CA ASP A 337 16.61 -6.90 -9.85
C ASP A 337 17.42 -5.69 -9.33
N PRO A 338 17.62 -5.55 -8.01
CA PRO A 338 18.37 -4.45 -7.43
C PRO A 338 19.79 -4.27 -7.97
N LYS A 339 20.39 -5.34 -8.52
CA LYS A 339 21.75 -5.31 -9.10
C LYS A 339 21.81 -4.62 -10.47
N GLN A 340 20.68 -4.40 -11.13
CA GLN A 340 20.62 -3.74 -12.43
C GLN A 340 20.36 -2.24 -12.29
N GLU A 341 21.12 -1.43 -13.04
CA GLU A 341 20.89 0.02 -13.13
C GLU A 341 19.66 0.37 -13.96
N ALA A 342 19.29 -0.51 -14.91
CA ALA A 342 18.12 -0.37 -15.75
C ALA A 342 17.54 -1.73 -16.07
N CYS A 343 16.21 -1.79 -16.18
CA CYS A 343 15.46 -2.97 -16.56
C CYS A 343 14.57 -2.66 -17.76
N THR A 344 14.48 -3.60 -18.68
CA THR A 344 13.62 -3.55 -19.86
C THR A 344 12.41 -4.45 -19.64
N ILE A 345 11.22 -3.87 -19.76
CA ILE A 345 9.94 -4.56 -19.80
C ILE A 345 9.47 -4.58 -21.25
N ASP A 346 9.24 -5.77 -21.77
CA ASP A 346 8.69 -6.02 -23.10
C ASP A 346 7.19 -6.25 -23.01
N ILE A 347 6.44 -5.52 -23.82
CA ILE A 347 4.99 -5.64 -23.96
C ILE A 347 4.69 -6.07 -25.39
N TYR A 348 4.06 -7.24 -25.55
CA TYR A 348 3.80 -7.86 -26.84
C TYR A 348 2.33 -8.28 -26.99
N TRP A 349 1.78 -8.13 -28.19
CA TRP A 349 0.50 -8.69 -28.61
C TRP A 349 0.67 -9.62 -29.81
N PRO A 350 -0.15 -10.67 -29.95
CA PRO A 350 -0.14 -11.52 -31.14
C PRO A 350 -0.41 -10.77 -32.45
N GLU A 351 -1.17 -9.67 -32.36
CA GLU A 351 -1.55 -8.83 -33.50
C GLU A 351 -1.27 -7.36 -33.16
N LYS A 352 -0.97 -6.56 -34.21
CA LYS A 352 -0.76 -5.12 -34.06
C LYS A 352 -1.97 -4.45 -33.43
N LYS A 353 -1.69 -3.57 -32.47
CA LYS A 353 -2.66 -2.68 -31.82
C LYS A 353 -2.40 -1.24 -32.22
N THR A 354 -3.46 -0.46 -32.28
CA THR A 354 -3.37 1.00 -32.40
C THR A 354 -3.31 1.58 -31.01
N ILE A 355 -2.20 2.24 -30.66
CA ILE A 355 -1.97 2.82 -29.32
C ILE A 355 -1.85 4.33 -29.47
N ARG A 356 -2.66 5.07 -28.72
CA ARG A 356 -2.68 6.53 -28.63
C ARG A 356 -2.21 7.04 -27.27
N GLU A 357 -2.54 6.33 -26.19
CA GLU A 357 -2.20 6.72 -24.83
C GLU A 357 -1.54 5.56 -24.08
N ILE A 358 -0.46 5.88 -23.34
CA ILE A 358 0.19 4.98 -22.39
C ILE A 358 0.13 5.66 -21.01
N VAL A 359 -0.33 4.92 -20.00
CA VAL A 359 -0.38 5.38 -18.60
C VAL A 359 0.49 4.50 -17.75
N LEU A 360 1.40 5.11 -16.97
CA LEU A 360 2.31 4.42 -16.06
C LEU A 360 2.00 4.82 -14.62
N PHE A 361 1.85 3.84 -13.72
CA PHE A 361 1.61 4.04 -12.29
C PHE A 361 2.87 3.66 -11.50
N PHE A 362 3.65 4.67 -11.12
CA PHE A 362 4.88 4.55 -10.34
C PHE A 362 4.61 4.45 -8.85
N ASP A 363 5.65 4.12 -8.09
CA ASP A 363 5.62 4.13 -6.63
C ASP A 363 5.98 5.51 -6.06
N PRO A 364 5.01 6.30 -5.57
CA PRO A 364 5.27 7.52 -4.82
C PRO A 364 5.55 7.21 -3.34
N ASP A 365 5.95 5.98 -3.01
CA ASP A 365 6.18 5.46 -1.67
C ASP A 365 4.89 5.40 -0.85
N TYR A 366 4.02 4.45 -1.20
CA TYR A 366 2.81 4.17 -0.43
C TYR A 366 3.07 3.55 0.94
N ASP A 367 4.30 3.08 1.19
CA ASP A 367 4.69 2.35 2.39
C ASP A 367 5.01 3.29 3.58
N HIS A 368 5.54 4.48 3.30
CA HIS A 368 5.88 5.45 4.35
C HIS A 368 4.91 6.63 4.39
N PRO A 369 4.63 7.17 5.60
CA PRO A 369 3.76 8.32 5.74
C PRO A 369 4.38 9.55 5.05
N LEU A 370 3.66 10.12 4.09
CA LEU A 370 3.98 11.44 3.57
C LEU A 370 3.56 12.51 4.59
N GLU A 371 4.52 13.03 5.33
CA GLU A 371 4.32 14.10 6.30
C GLU A 371 3.65 15.34 5.70
N SER A 372 2.76 15.93 6.50
CA SER A 372 2.16 17.23 6.23
C SER A 372 2.95 18.35 6.90
N THR A 373 2.47 19.59 6.84
CA THR A 373 3.15 20.80 7.35
C THR A 373 3.61 20.76 8.83
N LEU A 374 3.17 19.77 9.61
CA LEU A 374 3.55 19.61 11.01
C LEU A 374 4.88 18.87 11.23
N TYR A 375 5.33 18.09 10.24
CA TYR A 375 6.56 17.30 10.31
C TYR A 375 7.39 17.50 9.04
N GLY A 376 8.71 17.53 9.19
CA GLY A 376 9.63 17.66 8.07
C GLY A 376 9.86 16.34 7.35
N HIS A 377 10.27 16.43 6.08
CA HIS A 377 10.75 15.31 5.29
C HIS A 377 12.27 15.31 5.23
N PRO A 378 12.94 14.17 5.39
CA PRO A 378 14.38 14.07 5.15
C PRO A 378 14.72 14.15 3.66
N GLU A 379 13.79 13.79 2.78
CA GLU A 379 13.98 13.84 1.34
C GLU A 379 13.20 14.99 0.67
N THR A 380 13.82 15.64 -0.30
CA THR A 380 13.17 16.63 -1.17
C THR A 380 12.62 15.99 -2.45
N VAL A 381 12.93 14.71 -2.70
CA VAL A 381 12.48 13.89 -3.83
C VAL A 381 12.10 12.52 -3.28
N ILE A 382 10.94 12.00 -3.66
CA ILE A 382 10.47 10.69 -3.19
C ILE A 382 11.40 9.58 -3.69
N PRO A 383 12.05 8.79 -2.80
CA PRO A 383 13.08 7.84 -3.19
C PRO A 383 12.64 6.71 -4.12
N PHE A 384 11.40 6.26 -3.99
CA PHE A 384 10.86 5.14 -4.77
C PHE A 384 10.35 5.54 -6.16
N CYS A 385 10.09 6.83 -6.37
CA CYS A 385 9.54 7.31 -7.63
C CYS A 385 10.62 7.22 -8.71
N VAL A 386 10.43 6.34 -9.68
CA VAL A 386 11.33 6.21 -10.84
C VAL A 386 11.43 7.56 -11.54
N SER A 387 12.62 8.16 -11.50
CA SER A 387 12.89 9.50 -12.02
C SER A 387 13.21 9.48 -13.52
N GLN A 388 13.68 8.34 -14.04
CA GLN A 388 14.10 8.20 -15.43
C GLN A 388 13.52 6.95 -16.07
N TYR A 389 12.87 7.12 -17.22
CA TYR A 389 12.39 6.01 -18.02
C TYR A 389 12.33 6.36 -19.51
N GLU A 390 12.32 5.33 -20.34
CA GLU A 390 12.23 5.46 -21.79
C GLU A 390 11.21 4.47 -22.35
N ILE A 391 10.43 4.90 -23.34
CA ILE A 391 9.50 4.06 -24.07
C ILE A 391 10.00 3.96 -25.51
N ARG A 392 10.18 2.73 -26.01
CA ARG A 392 10.64 2.46 -27.39
C ARG A 392 9.66 1.59 -28.15
N ASN A 393 9.39 1.95 -29.39
CA ASN A 393 8.67 1.07 -30.32
C ASN A 393 9.65 0.08 -30.97
N CYS A 394 9.37 -1.22 -30.81
CA CYS A 394 10.18 -2.33 -31.34
C CYS A 394 11.71 -2.18 -31.12
N GLY A 395 12.14 -1.58 -30.00
CA GLY A 395 13.55 -1.32 -29.67
C GLY A 395 14.30 -0.33 -30.58
N LYS A 396 13.64 0.28 -31.57
CA LYS A 396 14.30 1.11 -32.60
C LYS A 396 14.00 2.60 -32.48
N THR A 397 12.76 2.97 -32.16
CA THR A 397 12.31 4.37 -32.13
C THR A 397 11.89 4.74 -30.72
N THR A 398 12.53 5.75 -30.14
CA THR A 398 12.11 6.32 -28.85
C THR A 398 10.79 7.07 -29.05
N LEU A 399 9.73 6.60 -28.38
CA LEU A 399 8.42 7.24 -28.35
C LEU A 399 8.39 8.36 -27.30
N SER A 400 9.05 8.13 -26.17
CA SER A 400 9.17 9.10 -25.09
C SER A 400 10.40 8.80 -24.24
N LYS A 401 11.04 9.85 -23.73
CA LYS A 401 12.13 9.75 -22.78
C LYS A 401 11.92 10.79 -21.69
N VAL A 402 11.90 10.36 -20.43
CA VAL A 402 11.73 11.22 -19.27
C VAL A 402 12.95 11.07 -18.37
N GLU A 403 13.55 12.20 -17.97
CA GLU A 403 14.79 12.22 -17.19
C GLU A 403 14.63 12.80 -15.77
N ASN A 404 13.45 13.35 -15.46
CA ASN A 404 13.19 14.01 -14.17
C ASN A 404 11.72 13.86 -13.75
N ASN A 405 11.24 12.63 -13.66
CA ASN A 405 9.89 12.32 -13.21
C ASN A 405 9.73 12.52 -11.70
N HIS A 406 8.67 13.23 -11.31
CA HIS A 406 8.23 13.43 -9.92
C HIS A 406 6.73 13.13 -9.76
N GLN A 407 6.14 12.44 -10.73
CA GLN A 407 4.71 12.14 -10.76
C GLN A 407 4.49 10.65 -10.54
N ALA A 408 3.54 10.33 -9.66
CA ALA A 408 3.09 8.96 -9.43
C ALA A 408 2.40 8.35 -10.65
N ILE A 409 1.81 9.21 -11.51
CA ILE A 409 1.05 8.78 -12.68
C ILE A 409 1.51 9.61 -13.87
N ASN A 410 2.11 8.95 -14.85
CA ASN A 410 2.46 9.58 -16.12
C ASN A 410 1.52 9.14 -17.22
N ARG A 411 0.94 10.13 -17.90
CA ARG A 411 0.06 9.93 -19.06
C ARG A 411 0.76 10.44 -20.31
N LEU A 412 1.22 9.52 -21.14
CA LEU A 412 1.82 9.81 -22.42
C LEU A 412 0.75 9.71 -23.50
N VAL A 413 0.30 10.85 -24.00
CA VAL A 413 -0.54 10.92 -25.20
C VAL A 413 0.38 11.15 -26.39
N LEU A 414 0.52 10.15 -27.26
CA LEU A 414 1.36 10.23 -28.46
C LEU A 414 0.80 11.29 -29.42
N GLU A 415 1.61 11.98 -30.21
CA GLU A 415 1.09 12.98 -31.18
C GLU A 415 0.26 12.35 -32.29
N GLN A 416 0.63 11.14 -32.71
CA GLN A 416 -0.11 10.27 -33.62
C GLN A 416 -0.22 8.87 -33.02
N PRO A 417 -1.35 8.16 -33.18
CA PRO A 417 -1.42 6.76 -32.80
C PRO A 417 -0.32 5.96 -33.51
N ILE A 418 0.28 5.00 -32.80
CA ILE A 418 1.21 4.05 -33.37
C ILE A 418 0.49 2.73 -33.64
N GLU A 419 0.87 2.06 -34.72
CA GLU A 419 0.49 0.66 -34.95
C GLU A 419 1.67 -0.23 -34.60
N THR A 420 1.52 -1.01 -33.53
CA THR A 420 2.59 -1.90 -33.06
C THR A 420 2.02 -3.14 -32.38
N ASP A 421 2.71 -4.25 -32.53
CA ASP A 421 2.52 -5.48 -31.76
C ASP A 421 3.56 -5.60 -30.62
N HIS A 422 4.55 -4.70 -30.56
CA HIS A 422 5.65 -4.77 -29.58
C HIS A 422 6.24 -3.39 -29.24
N TRP A 423 6.32 -3.09 -27.94
CA TRP A 423 7.08 -1.96 -27.44
C TRP A 423 7.76 -2.30 -26.11
N GLN A 424 8.69 -1.44 -25.70
CA GLN A 424 9.52 -1.63 -24.53
C GLN A 424 9.42 -0.42 -23.59
N LEU A 425 9.32 -0.70 -22.29
CA LEU A 425 9.51 0.27 -21.21
C LEU A 425 10.85 -0.01 -20.53
N ILE A 426 11.74 0.96 -20.55
CA ILE A 426 13.03 0.89 -19.88
C ILE A 426 12.94 1.75 -18.63
N LEU A 427 13.01 1.12 -17.45
CA LEU A 427 13.03 1.80 -16.16
C LEU A 427 14.47 1.88 -15.65
N ARG A 428 14.90 3.05 -15.19
CA ARG A 428 16.18 3.18 -14.48
C ARG A 428 15.96 3.13 -12.98
N ARG A 429 16.92 2.51 -12.29
CA ARG A 429 16.93 2.42 -10.83
C ARG A 429 16.93 3.83 -10.23
N PRO A 430 15.97 4.17 -9.33
CA PRO A 430 15.87 5.52 -8.79
C PRO A 430 16.98 5.85 -7.78
N GLN A 431 17.42 4.89 -6.97
CA GLN A 431 18.52 5.01 -6.00
C GLN A 431 19.29 3.71 -5.85
N ASP A 432 20.53 3.75 -5.35
CA ASP A 432 21.38 2.54 -5.26
C ASP A 432 20.80 1.44 -4.38
N ASN A 433 20.08 1.80 -3.32
CA ASN A 433 19.47 0.88 -2.36
C ASN A 433 17.96 0.68 -2.58
N ILE A 434 17.41 1.17 -3.69
CA ILE A 434 15.98 1.09 -4.03
C ILE A 434 15.84 0.66 -5.50
N PRO A 435 15.36 -0.56 -5.79
CA PRO A 435 15.14 -1.01 -7.16
C PRO A 435 14.03 -0.20 -7.85
N ALA A 436 14.04 -0.20 -9.18
CA ALA A 436 12.92 0.35 -9.94
C ALA A 436 11.67 -0.50 -9.73
N ALA A 437 10.53 0.16 -9.46
CA ALA A 437 9.25 -0.49 -9.27
C ALA A 437 8.13 0.22 -10.05
N LEU A 438 7.12 -0.54 -10.45
CA LEU A 438 5.94 -0.06 -11.17
C LEU A 438 4.72 -0.90 -10.78
N PHE A 439 3.58 -0.25 -10.56
CA PHE A 439 2.34 -0.92 -10.15
C PHE A 439 1.51 -1.39 -11.35
N GLU A 440 1.33 -0.54 -12.37
CA GLU A 440 0.40 -0.82 -13.46
C GLU A 440 0.81 -0.06 -14.73
N ILE A 441 0.49 -0.65 -15.88
CA ILE A 441 0.55 -0.03 -17.20
C ILE A 441 -0.85 -0.10 -17.81
N MET A 442 -1.28 1.00 -18.43
CA MET A 442 -2.49 0.99 -19.27
C MET A 442 -2.17 1.51 -20.67
N CYS A 443 -2.80 0.92 -21.68
CA CYS A 443 -2.66 1.33 -23.09
C CYS A 443 -4.05 1.49 -23.73
N PHE A 444 -4.25 2.58 -24.46
CA PHE A 444 -5.52 2.92 -25.13
C PHE A 444 -5.31 3.40 -26.57
#